data_AF-A0A4W3IJD5-F1
#
_entry.id   AF-A0A4W3IJD5-F1
#
_cell.length_a   1.000
_cell.length_b   1.000
_cell.length_c   1.000
_cell.angle_alpha   90.00
_cell.angle_beta   90.00
_cell.angle_gamma   90.00
#
_symmetry.space_group_name_H-M   'P 1'
#
loop_
_entity.id
_entity.type
_entity.pdbx_description
1 polymer ?
#
loop_
_entity_poly.entity_id
_entity_poly.type
_entity_poly.pdbx_seq_one_letter_code
_entity_poly.pdbx_strand_id
1 'polypeptide(L)'
;VDGTADELDVPIRKLFADEKFVWSHRLISLNSINWARVMVQIAHFFYAYFHCLPVVVGVPQSPLVEVVVPTGGAGNITAGTVAQMMGLPIRLVTVVNENDIVHRTVQNGDYSLAKTTKASLAPAIDIQEPYNLERIFWLFSGMDSSQIKGMMEEFQRLGRVEVPDTLHRKMLAALVSSSVTDADITQTMVRCWEENHYLLCPHSAVAITHHYRQVDLGNNRVHRCCLATASAAKFQEAVLKAGLTPEIPPAIRALETMETRYATMKRGEDWEQMLRATVEEITALRNH
;
A
#
# COMPACT_ATOMS: atom_id res chain seq x y z
N VAL A 1 -6.92 -9.04 21.67
CA VAL A 1 -8.13 -8.36 22.18
C VAL A 1 -9.31 -9.21 21.78
N ASP A 2 -10.22 -9.47 22.70
CA ASP A 2 -11.48 -10.16 22.45
C ASP A 2 -12.53 -9.16 21.92
N GLY A 3 -12.24 -8.65 20.72
CA GLY A 3 -12.98 -7.56 20.09
C GLY A 3 -12.45 -7.22 18.70
N THR A 4 -13.09 -6.25 18.05
CA THR A 4 -12.72 -5.78 16.71
C THR A 4 -11.56 -4.78 16.77
N ALA A 5 -10.93 -4.52 15.62
CA ALA A 5 -9.93 -3.46 15.52
C ALA A 5 -10.52 -2.08 15.88
N ASP A 6 -11.78 -1.81 15.50
CA ASP A 6 -12.48 -0.56 15.81
C ASP A 6 -12.72 -0.41 17.33
N GLU A 7 -13.04 -1.50 18.03
CA GLU A 7 -13.19 -1.48 19.49
C GLU A 7 -11.85 -1.20 20.19
N LEU A 8 -10.72 -1.67 19.63
CA LEU A 8 -9.37 -1.41 20.14
C LEU A 8 -8.91 0.04 19.87
N ASP A 9 -9.40 0.66 18.82
CA ASP A 9 -9.11 2.06 18.46
C ASP A 9 -9.60 3.05 19.53
N VAL A 10 -10.71 2.74 20.20
CA VAL A 10 -11.32 3.61 21.23
C VAL A 10 -10.38 3.90 22.40
N PRO A 11 -9.85 2.89 23.14
CA PRO A 11 -8.93 3.17 24.25
C PRO A 11 -7.61 3.79 23.75
N ILE A 12 -7.11 3.43 22.56
CA ILE A 12 -5.92 4.05 21.98
C ILE A 12 -6.15 5.56 21.78
N ARG A 13 -7.29 5.96 21.20
CA ARG A 13 -7.65 7.38 21.01
C ARG A 13 -7.72 8.13 22.34
N LYS A 14 -8.27 7.51 23.39
CA LYS A 14 -8.32 8.12 24.73
C LYS A 14 -6.92 8.33 25.31
N LEU A 15 -6.00 7.37 25.16
CA LEU A 15 -4.60 7.54 25.57
C LEU A 15 -3.95 8.72 24.84
N PHE A 16 -4.15 8.84 23.53
CA PHE A 16 -3.56 9.93 22.73
C PHE A 16 -4.23 11.29 22.96
N ALA A 17 -5.47 11.33 23.46
CA ALA A 17 -6.16 12.56 23.83
C ALA A 17 -5.64 13.14 25.17
N ASP A 18 -4.98 12.32 26.00
CA ASP A 18 -4.33 12.75 27.23
C ASP A 18 -2.92 13.28 26.94
N GLU A 19 -2.82 14.58 26.62
CA GLU A 19 -1.55 15.21 26.26
C GLU A 19 -0.47 15.02 27.33
N LYS A 20 -0.82 15.10 28.62
CA LYS A 20 0.15 14.94 29.71
C LYS A 20 0.76 13.54 29.68
N PHE A 21 -0.08 12.52 29.52
CA PHE A 21 0.36 11.13 29.43
C PHE A 21 1.20 10.88 28.16
N VAL A 22 0.80 11.44 27.03
CA VAL A 22 1.57 11.37 25.77
C VAL A 22 2.97 11.94 25.95
N TRP A 23 3.09 13.12 26.56
CA TRP A 23 4.37 13.79 26.77
C TRP A 23 5.24 13.08 27.81
N SER A 24 4.67 12.62 28.93
CA SER A 24 5.44 11.94 29.99
C SER A 24 6.01 10.60 29.52
N HIS A 25 5.29 9.88 28.66
CA HIS A 25 5.68 8.55 28.17
C HIS A 25 6.23 8.55 26.73
N ARG A 26 6.32 9.73 26.09
CA ARG A 26 6.81 9.90 24.70
C ARG A 26 6.07 8.99 23.72
N LEU A 27 4.75 8.92 23.84
CA LEU A 27 3.92 8.10 22.97
C LEU A 27 3.97 8.61 21.53
N ILE A 28 4.16 7.70 20.58
CA ILE A 28 4.16 7.98 19.15
C ILE A 28 3.24 7.01 18.42
N SER A 29 2.58 7.49 17.38
CA SER A 29 1.80 6.64 16.47
C SER A 29 2.53 6.46 15.14
N LEU A 30 2.67 5.21 14.71
CA LEU A 30 3.27 4.83 13.42
C LEU A 30 2.19 4.37 12.43
N ASN A 31 1.09 5.12 12.34
CA ASN A 31 0.02 4.84 11.39
C ASN A 31 0.44 5.12 9.93
N SER A 32 -0.37 4.68 8.98
CA SER A 32 -0.06 4.75 7.54
C SER A 32 -0.13 6.16 6.93
N ILE A 33 -0.53 7.15 7.73
CA ILE A 33 -0.52 8.57 7.37
C ILE A 33 0.83 9.19 7.71
N ASN A 34 1.66 8.60 8.59
CA ASN A 34 2.95 9.18 8.96
C ASN A 34 3.86 9.44 7.73
N TRP A 35 4.29 10.70 7.52
CA TRP A 35 5.14 11.10 6.39
C TRP A 35 6.44 10.30 6.30
N ALA A 36 7.04 9.95 7.44
CA ALA A 36 8.28 9.17 7.46
C ALA A 36 8.13 7.83 6.73
N ARG A 37 6.94 7.20 6.77
CA ARG A 37 6.67 5.95 6.05
C ARG A 37 6.68 6.14 4.53
N VAL A 38 6.18 7.26 4.02
CA VAL A 38 6.25 7.59 2.59
C VAL A 38 7.68 7.97 2.21
N MET A 39 8.33 8.79 3.03
CA MET A 39 9.69 9.29 2.79
C MET A 39 10.70 8.13 2.64
N VAL A 40 10.68 7.14 3.53
CA VAL A 40 11.61 6.00 3.44
C VAL A 40 11.35 5.13 2.20
N GLN A 41 10.13 5.14 1.67
CA GLN A 41 9.79 4.39 0.46
C GLN A 41 10.36 5.03 -0.81
N ILE A 42 10.61 6.35 -0.82
CA ILE A 42 11.20 7.05 -1.98
C ILE A 42 12.53 6.40 -2.38
N ALA A 43 13.35 6.00 -1.40
CA ALA A 43 14.67 5.43 -1.64
C ALA A 43 14.65 4.18 -2.53
N HIS A 44 13.64 3.31 -2.39
CA HIS A 44 13.58 2.08 -3.20
C HIS A 44 13.20 2.35 -4.66
N PHE A 45 12.55 3.46 -4.99
CA PHE A 45 12.29 3.84 -6.38
C PHE A 45 13.58 4.19 -7.11
N PHE A 46 14.45 4.97 -6.46
CA PHE A 46 15.79 5.26 -6.99
C PHE A 46 16.62 3.98 -7.13
N TYR A 47 16.65 3.16 -6.08
CA TYR A 47 17.35 1.87 -6.11
C TYR A 47 16.86 0.99 -7.27
N ALA A 48 15.55 0.77 -7.39
CA ALA A 48 14.95 -0.05 -8.42
C ALA A 48 15.22 0.53 -9.83
N TYR A 49 15.10 1.84 -10.01
CA TYR A 49 15.42 2.51 -11.27
C TYR A 49 16.85 2.20 -11.72
N PHE A 50 17.84 2.42 -10.86
CA PHE A 50 19.25 2.18 -11.20
C PHE A 50 19.56 0.70 -11.45
N HIS A 51 18.86 -0.22 -10.79
CA HIS A 51 18.99 -1.67 -11.03
C HIS A 51 18.27 -2.14 -12.31
N CYS A 52 17.28 -1.41 -12.80
CA CYS A 52 16.59 -1.70 -14.06
C CYS A 52 17.31 -1.09 -15.28
N LEU A 53 18.33 -0.26 -15.08
CA LEU A 53 19.06 0.34 -16.18
C LEU A 53 19.79 -0.76 -16.98
N PRO A 54 19.61 -0.80 -18.31
CA PRO A 54 20.41 -1.68 -19.14
C PRO A 54 21.89 -1.30 -19.03
N VAL A 55 22.78 -2.28 -18.92
CA VAL A 55 24.25 -2.11 -18.94
C VAL A 55 24.76 -1.76 -20.37
N VAL A 56 23.89 -1.23 -21.24
CA VAL A 56 24.15 -1.16 -22.69
C VAL A 56 24.59 0.24 -23.10
N VAL A 57 25.74 0.31 -23.76
CA VAL A 57 26.28 1.50 -24.42
C VAL A 57 25.29 1.99 -25.49
N GLY A 58 24.88 3.25 -25.44
CA GLY A 58 24.03 3.89 -26.47
C GLY A 58 22.55 4.10 -26.10
N VAL A 59 22.14 3.77 -24.88
CA VAL A 59 20.83 4.13 -24.33
C VAL A 59 20.83 5.64 -23.99
N PRO A 60 19.71 6.38 -24.17
CA PRO A 60 19.61 7.79 -23.76
C PRO A 60 20.12 7.98 -22.33
N GLN A 61 20.63 9.18 -22.02
CA GLN A 61 21.25 9.55 -20.73
C GLN A 61 20.39 9.26 -19.48
N SER A 62 19.12 8.85 -19.66
CA SER A 62 18.15 8.51 -18.62
C SER A 62 16.94 7.78 -19.24
N PRO A 63 16.98 6.45 -19.45
CA PRO A 63 15.85 5.74 -20.05
C PRO A 63 14.64 5.74 -19.11
N LEU A 64 13.45 5.87 -19.67
CA LEU A 64 12.21 5.80 -18.90
C LEU A 64 11.99 4.36 -18.42
N VAL A 65 11.81 4.19 -17.10
CA VAL A 65 11.46 2.91 -16.48
C VAL A 65 10.02 2.96 -15.99
N GLU A 66 9.24 1.93 -16.29
CA GLU A 66 7.89 1.79 -15.77
C GLU A 66 7.91 1.08 -14.41
N VAL A 67 7.42 1.74 -13.36
CA VAL A 67 7.33 1.15 -12.02
C VAL A 67 5.87 0.84 -11.71
N VAL A 68 5.57 -0.44 -11.53
CA VAL A 68 4.22 -0.96 -11.30
C VAL A 68 4.03 -1.27 -9.82
N VAL A 69 3.07 -0.58 -9.22
CA VAL A 69 2.82 -0.58 -7.78
C VAL A 69 1.46 -1.22 -7.50
N PRO A 70 1.40 -2.38 -6.80
CA PRO A 70 0.14 -2.89 -6.29
C PRO A 70 -0.33 -1.95 -5.18
N THR A 71 -1.50 -1.35 -5.35
CA THR A 71 -1.92 -0.17 -4.59
C THR A 71 -3.17 -0.45 -3.77
N GLY A 72 -3.11 -0.14 -2.48
CA GLY A 72 -4.26 -0.05 -1.59
C GLY A 72 -4.35 1.37 -1.03
N GLY A 73 -3.82 1.58 0.19
CA GLY A 73 -3.77 2.89 0.87
C GLY A 73 -2.87 3.97 0.22
N ALA A 74 -2.43 3.79 -1.02
CA ALA A 74 -1.66 4.71 -1.87
C ALA A 74 -0.28 5.20 -1.38
N GLY A 75 0.26 4.73 -0.24
CA GLY A 75 1.54 5.24 0.28
C GLY A 75 2.75 5.04 -0.66
N ASN A 76 2.85 3.85 -1.27
CA ASN A 76 3.95 3.51 -2.16
C ASN A 76 3.88 4.28 -3.48
N ILE A 77 2.69 4.38 -4.09
CA ILE A 77 2.50 5.19 -5.31
C ILE A 77 2.76 6.68 -5.03
N THR A 78 2.40 7.20 -3.85
CA THR A 78 2.75 8.57 -3.43
C THR A 78 4.26 8.76 -3.33
N ALA A 79 5.00 7.79 -2.77
CA ALA A 79 6.46 7.85 -2.73
C ALA A 79 7.06 7.85 -4.16
N GLY A 80 6.50 7.04 -5.06
CA GLY A 80 6.84 7.06 -6.48
C GLY A 80 6.58 8.41 -7.14
N THR A 81 5.44 9.05 -6.86
CA THR A 81 5.11 10.38 -7.37
C THR A 81 6.12 11.42 -6.89
N VAL A 82 6.52 11.36 -5.62
CA VAL A 82 7.58 12.23 -5.10
C VAL A 82 8.90 11.98 -5.81
N ALA A 83 9.32 10.72 -6.02
CA ALA A 83 10.53 10.39 -6.76
C ALA A 83 10.49 10.92 -8.22
N GLN A 84 9.35 10.79 -8.90
CA GLN A 84 9.12 11.34 -10.24
C GLN A 84 9.27 12.88 -10.24
N MET A 85 8.68 13.56 -9.25
CA MET A 85 8.79 15.02 -9.09
C MET A 85 10.20 15.49 -8.72
N MET A 86 11.00 14.64 -8.08
CA MET A 86 12.44 14.88 -7.86
C MET A 86 13.27 14.76 -9.14
N GLY A 87 12.67 14.37 -10.26
CA GLY A 87 13.34 14.24 -11.56
C GLY A 87 13.75 12.82 -11.93
N LEU A 88 13.35 11.80 -11.15
CA LEU A 88 13.58 10.40 -11.52
C LEU A 88 12.73 10.05 -12.75
N PRO A 89 13.32 9.57 -13.86
CA PRO A 89 12.58 9.34 -15.11
C PRO A 89 11.85 8.00 -15.05
N ILE A 90 10.76 7.99 -14.30
CA ILE A 90 9.88 6.84 -14.14
C ILE A 90 8.46 7.14 -14.64
N ARG A 91 7.83 6.14 -15.25
CA ARG A 91 6.39 6.10 -15.46
C ARG A 91 5.77 5.27 -14.35
N LEU A 92 4.81 5.83 -13.64
CA LEU A 92 4.14 5.15 -12.53
C LEU A 92 2.88 4.46 -13.01
N VAL A 93 2.72 3.20 -12.62
CA VAL A 93 1.52 2.41 -12.86
C VAL A 93 0.96 1.97 -11.52
N THR A 94 -0.28 2.35 -11.21
CA THR A 94 -1.00 1.85 -10.04
C THR A 94 -1.92 0.70 -10.45
N VAL A 95 -1.76 -0.45 -9.80
CA VAL A 95 -2.62 -1.61 -10.05
C VAL A 95 -3.37 -1.96 -8.77
N VAL A 96 -4.69 -1.98 -8.85
CA VAL A 96 -5.59 -2.30 -7.75
C VAL A 96 -6.29 -3.64 -8.02
N ASN A 97 -6.85 -4.25 -6.99
CA ASN A 97 -7.79 -5.35 -7.18
C ASN A 97 -9.19 -4.79 -7.47
N GLU A 98 -10.26 -5.55 -7.19
CA GLU A 98 -11.64 -5.11 -7.38
C GLU A 98 -12.08 -3.97 -6.45
N ASN A 99 -11.31 -3.62 -5.41
CA ASN A 99 -11.50 -2.40 -4.63
C ASN A 99 -10.80 -1.24 -5.38
N ASP A 100 -11.49 -0.73 -6.39
CA ASP A 100 -10.90 -0.03 -7.52
C ASP A 100 -10.94 1.50 -7.45
N ILE A 101 -11.21 2.09 -6.28
CA ILE A 101 -11.37 3.54 -6.12
C ILE A 101 -10.21 4.34 -6.72
N VAL A 102 -8.96 3.91 -6.51
CA VAL A 102 -7.78 4.57 -7.10
C VAL A 102 -7.81 4.51 -8.64
N HIS A 103 -8.23 3.38 -9.21
CA HIS A 103 -8.34 3.23 -10.67
C HIS A 103 -9.42 4.14 -11.25
N ARG A 104 -10.62 4.15 -10.66
CA ARG A 104 -11.73 5.03 -11.08
C ARG A 104 -11.38 6.51 -10.94
N THR A 105 -10.66 6.88 -9.89
CA THR A 105 -10.18 8.26 -9.71
C THR A 105 -9.20 8.67 -10.79
N VAL A 106 -8.21 7.81 -11.10
CA VAL A 106 -7.21 8.12 -12.14
C VAL A 106 -7.85 8.14 -13.54
N GLN A 107 -8.71 7.18 -13.87
CA GLN A 107 -9.30 7.09 -15.22
C GLN A 107 -10.41 8.11 -15.45
N ASN A 108 -11.32 8.27 -14.47
CA ASN A 108 -12.59 8.97 -14.67
C ASN A 108 -12.78 10.18 -13.77
N GLY A 109 -11.84 10.48 -12.86
CA GLY A 109 -12.01 11.54 -11.86
C GLY A 109 -13.02 11.19 -10.77
N ASP A 110 -13.51 9.94 -10.72
CA ASP A 110 -14.48 9.48 -9.73
C ASP A 110 -13.77 9.02 -8.45
N TYR A 111 -13.82 9.85 -7.40
CA TYR A 111 -13.30 9.52 -6.07
C TYR A 111 -14.47 9.25 -5.10
N SER A 112 -15.00 8.04 -5.16
CA SER A 112 -16.16 7.61 -4.36
C SER A 112 -15.98 6.24 -3.71
N LEU A 113 -16.49 6.11 -2.48
CA LEU A 113 -16.55 4.84 -1.75
C LEU A 113 -17.55 3.88 -2.42
N ALA A 114 -17.20 2.60 -2.48
CA ALA A 114 -18.17 1.56 -2.75
C ALA A 114 -19.03 1.30 -1.50
N LYS A 115 -20.17 0.63 -1.69
CA LYS A 115 -21.07 0.26 -0.57
C LYS A 115 -20.41 -0.65 0.45
N THR A 116 -19.53 -1.54 -0.02
CA THR A 116 -18.85 -2.56 0.79
C THR A 116 -17.49 -2.86 0.21
N THR A 117 -16.49 -3.05 1.07
CA THR A 117 -15.20 -3.63 0.69
C THR A 117 -15.42 -5.06 0.21
N LYS A 118 -14.86 -5.40 -0.95
CA LYS A 118 -14.84 -6.78 -1.44
C LYS A 118 -13.61 -7.48 -0.90
N ALA A 119 -13.79 -8.63 -0.25
CA ALA A 119 -12.67 -9.48 0.12
C ALA A 119 -12.04 -10.08 -1.15
N SER A 120 -10.72 -10.03 -1.25
CA SER A 120 -9.96 -10.58 -2.37
C SER A 120 -8.84 -11.52 -1.91
N LEU A 121 -8.14 -12.14 -2.86
CA LEU A 121 -6.90 -12.87 -2.59
C LEU A 121 -5.75 -11.96 -2.14
N ALA A 122 -5.84 -10.65 -2.35
CA ALA A 122 -4.85 -9.66 -1.98
C ALA A 122 -5.36 -8.73 -0.85
N PRO A 123 -5.60 -9.24 0.37
CA PRO A 123 -6.37 -8.54 1.40
C PRO A 123 -5.74 -7.22 1.90
N ALA A 124 -4.41 -7.12 1.91
CA ALA A 124 -3.72 -5.88 2.31
C ALA A 124 -3.99 -4.66 1.39
N ILE A 125 -4.60 -4.86 0.22
CA ILE A 125 -5.02 -3.78 -0.68
C ILE A 125 -6.55 -3.73 -0.85
N ASP A 126 -7.32 -4.46 -0.03
CA ASP A 126 -8.78 -4.34 0.06
C ASP A 126 -9.16 -3.04 0.78
N ILE A 127 -8.95 -1.90 0.11
CA ILE A 127 -9.05 -0.56 0.69
C ILE A 127 -10.11 0.26 -0.05
N GLN A 128 -11.06 0.81 0.71
CA GLN A 128 -12.07 1.74 0.19
C GLN A 128 -11.64 3.20 0.30
N GLU A 129 -10.82 3.54 1.29
CA GLU A 129 -10.32 4.91 1.49
C GLU A 129 -8.79 4.94 1.35
N PRO A 130 -8.26 5.33 0.18
CA PRO A 130 -6.82 5.37 -0.07
C PRO A 130 -6.22 6.64 0.55
N TYR A 131 -6.02 6.63 1.86
CA TYR A 131 -5.62 7.79 2.68
C TYR A 131 -4.34 8.54 2.24
N ASN A 132 -3.46 7.99 1.39
CA ASN A 132 -2.34 8.74 0.81
C ASN A 132 -2.63 9.40 -0.54
N LEU A 133 -3.79 9.14 -1.16
CA LEU A 133 -4.15 9.73 -2.45
C LEU A 133 -4.37 11.24 -2.33
N GLU A 134 -4.80 11.73 -1.16
CA GLU A 134 -4.85 13.15 -0.83
C GLU A 134 -3.52 13.87 -1.09
N ARG A 135 -2.39 13.21 -0.83
CA ARG A 135 -1.05 13.76 -1.09
C ARG A 135 -0.79 13.92 -2.57
N ILE A 136 -1.23 12.97 -3.38
CA ILE A 136 -1.11 13.03 -4.83
C ILE A 136 -1.99 14.16 -5.38
N PHE A 137 -3.21 14.33 -4.86
CA PHE A 137 -4.06 15.45 -5.20
C PHE A 137 -3.38 16.79 -4.90
N TRP A 138 -2.80 16.93 -3.70
CA TRP A 138 -2.07 18.14 -3.30
C TRP A 138 -0.84 18.41 -4.16
N LEU A 139 -0.04 17.38 -4.46
CA LEU A 139 1.14 17.53 -5.32
C LEU A 139 0.75 17.99 -6.73
N PHE A 140 -0.30 17.41 -7.34
CA PHE A 140 -0.74 17.78 -8.68
C PHE A 140 -1.61 19.04 -8.74
N SER A 141 -2.25 19.46 -7.65
CA SER A 141 -2.97 20.75 -7.61
C SER A 141 -2.01 21.95 -7.64
N GLY A 142 -0.69 21.72 -7.56
CA GLY A 142 0.29 22.79 -7.37
C GLY A 142 0.40 23.19 -5.91
N MET A 143 0.18 22.24 -4.99
CA MET A 143 0.23 22.43 -3.55
C MET A 143 -0.88 23.37 -3.03
N ASP A 144 -2.02 23.40 -3.72
CA ASP A 144 -3.20 24.17 -3.31
C ASP A 144 -3.94 23.45 -2.17
N SER A 145 -3.55 23.78 -0.94
CA SER A 145 -4.15 23.20 0.26
C SER A 145 -5.61 23.60 0.45
N SER A 146 -6.05 24.75 -0.08
CA SER A 146 -7.44 25.21 0.06
C SER A 146 -8.38 24.35 -0.78
N GLN A 147 -8.02 24.11 -2.05
CA GLN A 147 -8.75 23.23 -2.94
C GLN A 147 -8.85 21.81 -2.38
N ILE A 148 -7.72 21.23 -1.94
CA ILE A 148 -7.71 19.85 -1.46
C ILE A 148 -8.48 19.71 -0.15
N LYS A 149 -8.37 20.68 0.76
CA LYS A 149 -9.15 20.68 1.99
C LYS A 149 -10.66 20.62 1.70
N GLY A 150 -11.17 21.51 0.84
CA GLY A 150 -12.59 21.53 0.49
C GLY A 150 -13.06 20.21 -0.16
N MET A 151 -12.24 19.65 -1.06
CA MET A 151 -12.50 18.37 -1.71
C MET A 151 -12.58 17.21 -0.70
N MET A 152 -11.66 17.16 0.27
CA MET A 152 -11.62 16.12 1.30
C MET A 152 -12.74 16.29 2.34
N GLU A 153 -13.12 17.51 2.70
CA GLU A 153 -14.29 17.79 3.55
C GLU A 153 -15.59 17.33 2.88
N GLU A 154 -15.73 17.54 1.57
CA GLU A 154 -16.87 17.03 0.80
C GLU A 154 -16.87 15.50 0.76
N PHE A 155 -15.73 14.88 0.48
CA PHE A 155 -15.58 13.43 0.49
C PHE A 155 -15.94 12.82 1.85
N GLN A 156 -15.48 13.40 2.96
CA GLN A 156 -15.83 12.93 4.31
C GLN A 156 -17.33 13.01 4.59
N ARG A 157 -18.01 14.05 4.07
CA ARG A 157 -19.44 14.25 4.27
C ARG A 157 -20.31 13.34 3.39
N LEU A 158 -19.90 13.11 2.14
CA LEU A 158 -20.72 12.44 1.13
C LEU A 158 -20.27 11.02 0.78
N GLY A 159 -19.06 10.63 1.19
CA GLY A 159 -18.38 9.42 0.72
C GLY A 159 -17.99 9.47 -0.76
N ARG A 160 -18.06 10.65 -1.39
CA ARG A 160 -17.73 10.86 -2.81
C ARG A 160 -17.37 12.30 -3.11
N VAL A 161 -16.52 12.49 -4.09
CA VAL A 161 -16.22 13.79 -4.72
C VAL A 161 -15.71 13.56 -6.14
N GLU A 162 -16.05 14.44 -7.07
CA GLU A 162 -15.46 14.44 -8.41
C GLU A 162 -14.15 15.23 -8.39
N VAL A 163 -13.09 14.65 -8.95
CA VAL A 163 -11.79 15.33 -9.06
C VAL A 163 -11.91 16.45 -10.10
N PRO A 164 -11.57 17.71 -9.77
CA PRO A 164 -11.64 18.81 -10.72
C PRO A 164 -10.85 18.52 -12.00
N ASP A 165 -11.41 18.85 -13.17
CA ASP A 165 -10.85 18.52 -14.49
C ASP A 165 -9.37 18.89 -14.66
N THR A 166 -8.94 20.01 -14.09
CA THR A 166 -7.55 20.48 -14.17
C THR A 166 -6.60 19.60 -13.37
N LEU A 167 -7.05 19.10 -12.22
CA LEU A 167 -6.31 18.16 -11.38
C LEU A 167 -6.34 16.76 -12.00
N HIS A 168 -7.52 16.30 -12.44
CA HIS A 168 -7.69 14.99 -13.08
C HIS A 168 -6.80 14.84 -14.32
N ARG A 169 -6.75 15.85 -15.20
CA ARG A 169 -5.85 15.84 -16.38
C ARG A 169 -4.38 15.70 -16.02
N LYS A 170 -3.92 16.34 -14.93
CA LYS A 170 -2.53 16.19 -14.46
C LYS A 170 -2.26 14.79 -13.92
N MET A 171 -3.21 14.22 -13.16
CA MET A 171 -3.12 12.84 -12.68
C MET A 171 -3.05 11.84 -13.83
N LEU A 172 -3.95 11.98 -14.82
CA LEU A 172 -4.01 11.11 -15.99
C LEU A 172 -2.73 11.18 -16.84
N ALA A 173 -2.09 12.35 -16.91
CA ALA A 173 -0.82 12.51 -17.61
C ALA A 173 0.37 11.86 -16.87
N ALA A 174 0.31 11.76 -15.54
CA ALA A 174 1.42 11.29 -14.72
C ALA A 174 1.31 9.81 -14.30
N LEU A 175 0.08 9.28 -14.20
CA LEU A 175 -0.22 7.95 -13.68
C LEU A 175 -0.98 7.11 -14.71
N VAL A 176 -0.54 5.87 -14.88
CA VAL A 176 -1.34 4.82 -15.54
C VAL A 176 -2.02 4.00 -14.46
N SER A 177 -3.23 3.51 -14.69
CA SER A 177 -3.92 2.63 -13.74
C SER A 177 -4.61 1.44 -14.40
N SER A 178 -4.74 0.35 -13.64
CA SER A 178 -5.54 -0.82 -14.02
C SER A 178 -6.11 -1.52 -12.80
N SER A 179 -7.23 -2.22 -12.97
CA SER A 179 -7.79 -3.14 -11.97
C SER A 179 -7.65 -4.60 -12.42
N VAL A 180 -7.60 -5.51 -11.45
CA VAL A 180 -7.48 -6.96 -11.65
C VAL A 180 -8.46 -7.71 -10.74
N THR A 181 -8.89 -8.87 -11.21
CA THR A 181 -9.76 -9.82 -10.48
C THR A 181 -8.94 -10.89 -9.77
N ASP A 182 -9.56 -11.64 -8.85
CA ASP A 182 -8.91 -12.82 -8.25
C ASP A 182 -8.56 -13.92 -9.28
N ALA A 183 -9.34 -14.02 -10.36
CA ALA A 183 -9.02 -14.90 -11.48
C ALA A 183 -7.73 -14.45 -12.21
N ASP A 184 -7.57 -13.14 -12.44
CA ASP A 184 -6.33 -12.61 -13.00
C ASP A 184 -5.13 -12.87 -12.06
N ILE A 185 -5.32 -12.69 -10.74
CA ILE A 185 -4.27 -12.92 -9.73
C ILE A 185 -3.79 -14.38 -9.80
N THR A 186 -4.70 -15.34 -9.74
CA THR A 186 -4.36 -16.77 -9.76
C THR A 186 -3.70 -17.19 -11.07
N GLN A 187 -4.23 -16.73 -12.22
CA GLN A 187 -3.62 -16.99 -13.53
C GLN A 187 -2.21 -16.42 -13.63
N THR A 188 -1.99 -15.20 -13.14
CA THR A 188 -0.66 -14.58 -13.11
C THR A 188 0.31 -15.34 -12.20
N MET A 189 -0.16 -15.84 -11.04
CA MET A 189 0.67 -16.66 -10.15
C MET A 189 1.12 -17.95 -10.85
N VAL A 190 0.19 -18.65 -11.52
CA VAL A 190 0.51 -19.88 -12.28
C VAL A 190 1.50 -19.58 -13.40
N ARG A 191 1.22 -18.58 -14.25
CA ARG A 191 2.09 -18.20 -15.36
C ARG A 191 3.50 -17.84 -14.89
N CYS A 192 3.64 -17.08 -13.81
CA CYS A 192 4.94 -16.71 -13.27
C CYS A 192 5.73 -17.93 -12.76
N TRP A 193 5.06 -18.87 -12.12
CA TRP A 193 5.68 -20.13 -11.70
C TRP A 193 6.14 -20.98 -12.88
N GLU A 194 5.30 -21.13 -13.91
CA GLU A 194 5.61 -21.95 -15.09
C GLU A 194 6.76 -21.36 -15.92
N GLU A 195 6.78 -20.04 -16.10
CA GLU A 195 7.78 -19.36 -16.94
C GLU A 195 9.10 -19.08 -16.20
N ASN A 196 9.05 -18.83 -14.88
CA ASN A 196 10.19 -18.29 -14.12
C ASN A 196 10.56 -19.09 -12.87
N HIS A 197 9.75 -20.08 -12.47
CA HIS A 197 9.86 -20.77 -11.18
C HIS A 197 9.94 -19.82 -9.99
N TYR A 198 9.25 -18.67 -10.09
CA TYR A 198 9.19 -17.67 -9.03
C TYR A 198 7.80 -17.66 -8.41
N LEU A 199 7.72 -18.04 -7.14
CA LEU A 199 6.45 -18.12 -6.42
C LEU A 199 5.99 -16.74 -5.94
N LEU A 200 4.95 -16.21 -6.58
CA LEU A 200 4.36 -14.92 -6.24
C LEU A 200 3.44 -14.98 -5.03
N CYS A 201 3.46 -13.93 -4.21
CA CYS A 201 2.32 -13.63 -3.35
C CYS A 201 1.20 -12.96 -4.18
N PRO A 202 -0.07 -13.00 -3.73
CA PRO A 202 -1.18 -12.43 -4.48
C PRO A 202 -1.02 -10.91 -4.72
N HIS A 203 -0.43 -10.16 -3.79
CA HIS A 203 -0.16 -8.72 -3.98
C HIS A 203 0.87 -8.44 -5.07
N SER A 204 1.94 -9.24 -5.14
CA SER A 204 2.94 -9.13 -6.22
C SER A 204 2.32 -9.52 -7.57
N ALA A 205 1.45 -10.53 -7.58
CA ALA A 205 0.70 -10.93 -8.77
C ALA A 205 -0.21 -9.82 -9.31
N VAL A 206 -0.84 -9.01 -8.44
CA VAL A 206 -1.59 -7.82 -8.88
C VAL A 206 -0.74 -6.92 -9.79
N ALA A 207 0.50 -6.60 -9.39
CA ALA A 207 1.38 -5.77 -10.21
C ALA A 207 1.86 -6.49 -11.48
N ILE A 208 2.18 -7.79 -11.39
CA ILE A 208 2.72 -8.56 -12.51
C ILE A 208 1.65 -8.86 -13.56
N THR A 209 0.36 -8.92 -13.19
CA THR A 209 -0.74 -9.00 -14.16
C THR A 209 -0.65 -7.88 -15.19
N HIS A 210 -0.32 -6.65 -14.76
CA HIS A 210 -0.10 -5.55 -15.70
C HIS A 210 1.07 -5.84 -16.64
N HIS A 211 2.20 -6.34 -16.13
CA HIS A 211 3.34 -6.73 -16.96
C HIS A 211 2.93 -7.74 -18.04
N TYR A 212 2.24 -8.82 -17.65
CA TYR A 212 1.82 -9.85 -18.59
C TYR A 212 0.82 -9.35 -19.63
N ARG A 213 -0.17 -8.54 -19.23
CA ARG A 213 -1.08 -7.89 -20.18
C ARG A 213 -0.33 -7.02 -21.20
N GLN A 214 0.70 -6.30 -20.76
CA GLN A 214 1.53 -5.49 -21.67
C GLN A 214 2.38 -6.37 -22.60
N VAL A 215 2.89 -7.50 -22.10
CA VAL A 215 3.63 -8.46 -22.92
C VAL A 215 2.76 -9.07 -24.01
N ASP A 216 1.54 -9.46 -23.66
CA ASP A 216 0.58 -10.06 -24.58
C ASP A 216 0.12 -9.05 -25.66
N LEU A 217 0.17 -7.74 -25.35
CA LEU A 217 -0.04 -6.65 -26.31
C LEU A 217 1.21 -6.31 -27.15
N GLY A 218 2.35 -6.99 -26.95
CA GLY A 218 3.59 -6.77 -27.68
C GLY A 218 4.48 -5.64 -27.14
N ASN A 219 4.18 -5.08 -25.97
CA ASN A 219 4.94 -3.98 -25.34
C ASN A 219 6.17 -4.48 -24.57
N ASN A 220 6.96 -5.37 -25.17
CA ASN A 220 8.09 -6.08 -24.54
C ASN A 220 9.36 -5.22 -24.39
N ARG A 221 9.40 -4.04 -25.01
CA ARG A 221 10.57 -3.15 -25.04
C ARG A 221 10.62 -2.16 -23.87
N VAL A 222 9.57 -2.10 -23.06
CA VAL A 222 9.51 -1.19 -21.90
C VAL A 222 10.20 -1.85 -20.71
N HIS A 223 11.25 -1.21 -20.17
CA HIS A 223 11.86 -1.63 -18.92
C HIS A 223 10.84 -1.44 -17.79
N ARG A 224 10.43 -2.56 -17.15
CA ARG A 224 9.39 -2.56 -16.14
C ARG A 224 9.89 -3.16 -14.84
N CYS A 225 9.68 -2.44 -13.74
CA CYS A 225 9.88 -2.91 -12.38
C CYS A 225 8.53 -3.12 -11.70
N CYS A 226 8.17 -4.37 -11.41
CA CYS A 226 6.97 -4.68 -10.64
C CYS A 226 7.34 -4.83 -9.16
N LEU A 227 6.71 -4.06 -8.27
CA LEU A 227 7.02 -4.12 -6.85
C LEU A 227 6.42 -5.37 -6.20
N ALA A 228 7.29 -6.27 -5.74
CA ALA A 228 6.90 -7.41 -4.94
C ALA A 228 6.79 -7.01 -3.46
N THR A 229 5.56 -6.85 -2.96
CA THR A 229 5.31 -6.23 -1.65
C THR A 229 5.26 -7.22 -0.48
N ALA A 230 5.20 -8.51 -0.77
CA ALA A 230 5.25 -9.56 0.24
C ALA A 230 5.81 -10.88 -0.32
N SER A 231 6.28 -11.73 0.60
CA SER A 231 6.62 -13.13 0.31
C SER A 231 5.36 -13.98 0.22
N ALA A 232 5.35 -14.96 -0.71
CA ALA A 232 4.27 -15.93 -0.87
C ALA A 232 4.00 -16.75 0.41
N ALA A 233 5.02 -16.96 1.25
CA ALA A 233 4.91 -17.68 2.53
C ALA A 233 3.88 -17.06 3.48
N LYS A 234 3.57 -15.76 3.33
CA LYS A 234 2.56 -15.05 4.12
C LYS A 234 1.11 -15.34 3.68
N PHE A 235 0.91 -15.90 2.49
CA PHE A 235 -0.41 -16.04 1.85
C PHE A 235 -0.60 -17.44 1.27
N GLN A 236 -0.37 -18.46 2.09
CA GLN A 236 -0.42 -19.87 1.68
C GLN A 236 -1.79 -20.27 1.11
N GLU A 237 -2.88 -19.74 1.65
CA GLU A 237 -4.23 -19.99 1.13
C GLU A 237 -4.40 -19.52 -0.32
N ALA A 238 -3.86 -18.34 -0.66
CA ALA A 238 -3.91 -17.83 -2.03
C ALA A 238 -3.05 -18.68 -2.98
N VAL A 239 -1.90 -19.16 -2.52
CA VAL A 239 -1.03 -20.07 -3.27
C VAL A 239 -1.75 -21.40 -3.56
N LEU A 240 -2.40 -21.98 -2.55
CA LEU A 240 -3.19 -23.20 -2.71
C LEU A 240 -4.38 -23.00 -3.65
N LYS A 241 -5.09 -21.86 -3.55
CA LYS A 241 -6.19 -21.51 -4.46
C LYS A 241 -5.75 -21.36 -5.91
N ALA A 242 -4.50 -20.92 -6.15
CA ALA A 242 -3.91 -20.88 -7.48
C ALA A 242 -3.49 -22.27 -8.01
N GLY A 243 -3.64 -23.35 -7.21
CA GLY A 243 -3.19 -24.69 -7.57
C GLY A 243 -1.67 -24.89 -7.45
N LEU A 244 -0.98 -24.00 -6.74
CA LEU A 244 0.47 -24.04 -6.54
C LEU A 244 0.80 -24.59 -5.14
N THR A 245 2.06 -25.00 -4.95
CA THR A 245 2.54 -25.52 -3.65
C THR A 245 3.20 -24.40 -2.85
N PRO A 246 2.72 -24.09 -1.62
CA PRO A 246 3.36 -23.10 -0.76
C PRO A 246 4.77 -23.53 -0.34
N GLU A 247 5.73 -22.65 -0.56
CA GLU A 247 7.09 -22.80 -0.05
C GLU A 247 7.26 -21.94 1.21
N ILE A 248 7.39 -22.60 2.37
CA ILE A 248 7.61 -21.93 3.65
C ILE A 248 9.07 -22.16 4.06
N PRO A 249 9.90 -21.10 4.11
CA PRO A 249 11.27 -21.20 4.58
C PRO A 249 11.34 -21.81 6.00
N PRO A 250 12.33 -22.68 6.30
CA PRO A 250 12.46 -23.30 7.63
C PRO A 250 12.45 -22.29 8.78
N ALA A 251 13.09 -21.12 8.60
CA ALA A 251 13.12 -20.06 9.59
C ALA A 251 11.74 -19.47 9.90
N ILE A 252 10.84 -19.40 8.91
CA ILE A 252 9.46 -18.93 9.10
C ILE A 252 8.62 -20.02 9.79
N ARG A 253 8.78 -21.28 9.38
CA ARG A 253 8.11 -22.42 10.01
C ARG A 253 8.46 -22.54 11.50
N ALA A 254 9.71 -22.26 11.86
CA ALA A 254 10.14 -22.27 13.26
C ALA A 254 9.36 -21.29 14.14
N LEU A 255 8.85 -20.17 13.58
CA LEU A 255 8.08 -19.17 14.33
C LEU A 255 6.75 -19.72 14.86
N GLU A 256 6.16 -20.73 14.22
CA GLU A 256 4.87 -21.32 14.62
C GLU A 256 4.92 -21.99 16.00
N THR A 257 6.11 -22.41 16.44
CA THR A 257 6.33 -23.09 17.73
C THR A 257 7.04 -22.22 18.77
N MET A 258 7.42 -20.99 18.42
CA MET A 258 8.09 -20.10 19.37
C MET A 258 7.12 -19.58 20.42
N GLU A 259 7.63 -19.34 21.63
CA GLU A 259 6.86 -18.73 22.69
C GLU A 259 6.40 -17.33 22.27
N THR A 260 5.09 -17.09 22.34
CA THR A 260 4.50 -15.80 22.04
C THR A 260 4.34 -14.98 23.31
N ARG A 261 4.84 -13.74 23.32
CA ARG A 261 4.62 -12.79 24.43
C ARG A 261 3.49 -11.81 24.06
N TYR A 262 2.34 -11.98 24.70
CA TYR A 262 1.20 -11.08 24.56
C TYR A 262 0.40 -11.02 25.86
N ALA A 263 -0.34 -9.92 26.07
CA ALA A 263 -1.34 -9.80 27.11
C ALA A 263 -2.73 -10.01 26.50
N THR A 264 -3.54 -10.89 27.10
CA THR A 264 -4.93 -11.06 26.68
C THR A 264 -5.75 -9.92 27.26
N MET A 265 -6.49 -9.21 26.40
CA MET A 265 -7.45 -8.17 26.78
C MET A 265 -8.84 -8.70 26.42
N LYS A 266 -9.63 -9.10 27.43
CA LYS A 266 -10.95 -9.74 27.29
C LYS A 266 -12.05 -8.69 27.24
N ARG A 267 -13.17 -9.03 26.59
CA ARG A 267 -14.35 -8.17 26.55
C ARG A 267 -14.86 -7.90 27.97
N GLY A 268 -15.14 -6.64 28.27
CA GLY A 268 -15.60 -6.19 29.59
C GLY A 268 -14.48 -5.75 30.55
N GLU A 269 -13.21 -5.95 30.19
CA GLU A 269 -12.07 -5.37 30.92
C GLU A 269 -11.85 -3.90 30.53
N ASP A 270 -11.22 -3.13 31.42
CA ASP A 270 -10.82 -1.75 31.12
C ASP A 270 -9.53 -1.74 30.27
N TRP A 271 -9.72 -1.82 28.95
CA TRP A 271 -8.63 -1.82 27.99
C TRP A 271 -7.79 -0.54 28.02
N GLU A 272 -8.37 0.60 28.41
CA GLU A 272 -7.63 1.85 28.56
C GLU A 272 -6.66 1.73 29.73
N GLN A 273 -7.15 1.30 30.89
CA GLN A 273 -6.31 1.13 32.08
C GLN A 273 -5.20 0.11 31.85
N MET A 274 -5.50 -1.01 31.19
CA MET A 274 -4.49 -2.03 30.84
C MET A 274 -3.38 -1.46 29.94
N LEU A 275 -3.76 -0.67 28.92
CA LEU A 275 -2.78 -0.02 28.04
C LEU A 275 -1.92 1.00 28.81
N ARG A 276 -2.54 1.83 29.66
CA ARG A 276 -1.81 2.82 30.48
C ARG A 276 -0.79 2.14 31.39
N ALA A 277 -1.22 1.13 32.15
CA ALA A 277 -0.34 0.37 33.04
C ALA A 277 0.84 -0.26 32.29
N THR A 278 0.57 -0.82 31.10
CA THR A 278 1.62 -1.40 30.24
C THR A 278 2.62 -0.35 29.77
N VAL A 279 2.15 0.84 29.36
CA VAL A 279 3.01 1.95 28.93
C VAL A 279 3.87 2.47 30.08
N GLU A 280 3.29 2.61 31.27
CA GLU A 280 3.99 3.04 32.48
C GLU A 280 5.09 2.04 32.87
N GLU A 281 4.78 0.73 32.87
CA GLU A 281 5.76 -0.34 33.13
C GLU A 281 6.93 -0.28 32.14
N ILE A 282 6.65 -0.18 30.84
CA ILE A 282 7.70 -0.08 29.80
C ILE A 282 8.54 1.19 29.98
N THR A 283 7.91 2.31 30.35
CA THR A 283 8.61 3.57 30.58
C THR A 283 9.51 3.49 31.80
N ALA A 284 9.06 2.86 32.89
CA ALA A 284 9.87 2.62 34.07
C ALA A 284 11.10 1.77 33.72
N LEU A 285 10.92 0.68 32.97
CA LEU A 285 12.01 -0.19 32.52
C LEU A 285 13.04 0.52 31.64
N ARG A 286 12.67 1.58 30.90
CA ARG A 286 13.60 2.37 30.06
C ARG A 286 14.42 3.39 30.85
N ASN A 287 13.92 3.81 32.00
CA ASN A 287 14.55 4.84 32.83
C ASN A 287 15.49 4.24 33.90
N HIS A 288 15.56 2.91 33.99
CA HIS A 288 16.52 2.13 34.77
C HIS A 288 17.63 1.60 33.86
#